data_AF-D4J8Y5-F1
#
_entry.id   AF-D4J8Y5-F1
#
_cell.length_a   1.000
_cell.length_b   1.000
_cell.length_c   1.000
_cell.angle_alpha   90.00
_cell.angle_beta   90.00
_cell.angle_gamma   90.00
#
_symmetry.space_group_name_H-M   'P 1'
#
loop_
_entity.id
_entity.type
_entity.pdbx_description
1 polymer ?
#
loop_
_entity_poly.entity_id
_entity_poly.type
_entity_poly.pdbx_seq_one_letter_code
_entity_poly.pdbx_strand_id
1 'polypeptide(L)'
;MVTAADKVADNYYEILNRSLLVTGTALHDIGKLVELETTTLGSATYGVDGGLFGHLMIGCEMITKAAEEIGDVDAEELRLLKHMIASHHGTLEFGALAKPAIPEATVLNLIDTIDARMFIYERELKGIQPGEMTNPVFGMDNTCLYRSPLCHIPDATDVKDEQ
;
A
#
# COMPACT_ATOMS: atom_id res chain seq x y z
N MET A 1 2.53 -4.22 -5.61
CA MET A 1 2.70 -2.76 -5.84
C MET A 1 3.78 -2.31 -6.84
N VAL A 2 5.10 -2.40 -6.58
CA VAL A 2 6.15 -1.74 -7.41
C VAL A 2 6.10 -2.13 -8.90
N THR A 3 5.90 -3.41 -9.22
CA THR A 3 5.75 -3.85 -10.61
C THR A 3 4.55 -3.19 -11.31
N ALA A 4 3.43 -3.01 -10.60
CA ALA A 4 2.27 -2.33 -11.15
C ALA A 4 2.59 -0.85 -11.43
N ALA A 5 3.30 -0.19 -10.53
CA ALA A 5 3.74 1.19 -10.68
C ALA A 5 4.63 1.37 -11.92
N ASP A 6 5.61 0.48 -12.12
CA ASP A 6 6.49 0.48 -13.29
C ASP A 6 5.69 0.32 -14.60
N LYS A 7 4.70 -0.57 -14.63
CA LYS A 7 3.82 -0.77 -15.79
C LYS A 7 2.87 0.39 -16.06
N VAL A 8 2.36 1.05 -15.04
CA VAL A 8 1.55 2.26 -15.23
C VAL A 8 2.42 3.39 -15.76
N ALA A 9 3.66 3.52 -15.28
CA ALA A 9 4.62 4.50 -15.78
C ALA A 9 4.94 4.32 -17.28
N ASP A 10 5.00 3.07 -17.78
CA ASP A 10 5.16 2.79 -19.22
C ASP A 10 4.06 3.45 -20.07
N ASN A 11 2.81 3.42 -19.58
CA ASN A 11 1.64 3.86 -20.34
C ASN A 11 1.42 5.38 -20.32
N TYR A 12 1.91 6.08 -19.29
CA TYR A 12 1.70 7.52 -19.08
C TYR A 12 3.02 8.28 -18.92
N TYR A 13 4.05 7.86 -19.64
CA TYR A 13 5.42 8.37 -19.54
C TYR A 13 5.57 9.88 -19.77
N GLU A 14 4.60 10.53 -20.44
CA GLU A 14 4.63 11.98 -20.69
C GLU A 14 4.33 12.81 -19.44
N ILE A 15 3.58 12.24 -18.49
CA ILE A 15 3.12 12.95 -17.28
C ILE A 15 3.59 12.30 -15.98
N LEU A 16 4.14 11.08 -16.05
CA LEU A 16 4.67 10.36 -14.91
C LEU A 16 6.19 10.33 -14.95
N ASN A 17 6.81 10.81 -13.87
CA ASN A 17 8.19 10.48 -13.59
C ASN A 17 8.27 9.06 -13.02
N ARG A 18 8.77 8.12 -13.84
CA ARG A 18 8.92 6.70 -13.44
C ARG A 18 9.72 6.53 -12.16
N SER A 19 10.86 7.20 -12.04
CA SER A 19 11.76 7.04 -10.89
C SER A 19 11.06 7.49 -9.61
N LEU A 20 10.39 8.64 -9.63
CA LEU A 20 9.63 9.13 -8.49
C LEU A 20 8.48 8.18 -8.13
N LEU A 21 7.68 7.74 -9.11
CA LEU A 21 6.56 6.82 -8.87
C LEU A 21 7.01 5.49 -8.28
N VAL A 22 8.04 4.86 -8.87
CA VAL A 22 8.57 3.57 -8.41
C VAL A 22 9.19 3.70 -7.01
N THR A 23 10.01 4.72 -6.77
CA THR A 23 10.63 4.98 -5.47
C THR A 23 9.57 5.30 -4.40
N GLY A 24 8.63 6.19 -4.70
CA GLY A 24 7.52 6.52 -3.80
C GLY A 24 6.67 5.29 -3.48
N THR A 25 6.40 4.43 -4.47
CA THR A 25 5.67 3.16 -4.24
C THR A 25 6.45 2.21 -3.33
N ALA A 26 7.77 2.12 -3.49
CA ALA A 26 8.58 1.26 -2.62
C ALA A 26 8.65 1.75 -1.17
N LEU A 27 8.57 3.07 -0.96
CA LEU A 27 8.83 3.71 0.34
C LEU A 27 7.58 4.25 1.04
N HIS A 28 6.41 4.25 0.40
CA HIS A 28 5.20 4.91 0.92
C HIS A 28 4.85 4.54 2.37
N ASP A 29 5.10 3.29 2.74
CA ASP A 29 4.78 2.68 4.03
C ASP A 29 5.99 2.50 4.96
N ILE A 30 7.16 3.06 4.63
CA ILE A 30 8.40 2.81 5.38
C ILE A 30 8.30 3.14 6.87
N GLY A 31 7.44 4.10 7.24
CA GLY A 31 7.19 4.47 8.62
C GLY A 31 6.58 3.34 9.47
N LYS A 32 5.97 2.31 8.85
CA LYS A 32 5.42 1.14 9.55
C LYS A 32 6.49 0.37 10.34
N LEU A 33 7.75 0.49 9.95
CA LEU A 33 8.90 -0.10 10.65
C LEU A 33 9.12 0.48 12.06
N VAL A 34 8.67 1.71 12.30
CA VAL A 34 8.75 2.38 13.62
C VAL A 34 7.37 2.50 14.25
N GLU A 35 6.31 2.59 13.45
CA GLU A 35 4.93 2.65 13.93
C GLU A 35 4.54 1.38 14.72
N LEU A 36 5.01 0.22 14.25
CA LEU A 36 4.62 -1.08 14.78
C LEU A 36 5.77 -1.77 15.52
N GLU A 37 5.50 -2.20 16.74
CA GLU A 37 6.31 -3.17 17.47
C GLU A 37 5.82 -4.57 17.15
N THR A 38 6.64 -5.34 16.43
CA THR A 38 6.31 -6.71 16.02
C THR A 38 7.05 -7.74 16.86
N THR A 39 6.38 -8.83 17.23
CA THR A 39 7.03 -9.98 17.89
C THR A 39 7.37 -11.08 16.88
N THR A 40 8.29 -11.98 17.26
CA THR A 40 8.63 -13.17 16.47
C THR A 40 7.45 -14.12 16.26
N LEU A 41 6.37 -13.98 17.05
CA LEU A 41 5.13 -14.75 16.93
C LEU A 41 4.11 -14.10 15.97
N GLY A 42 4.46 -12.98 15.32
CA GLY A 42 3.62 -12.32 14.33
C GLY A 42 2.57 -11.37 14.90
N SER A 43 2.61 -11.05 16.19
CA SER A 43 1.76 -10.00 16.75
C SER A 43 2.35 -8.63 16.45
N ALA A 44 1.51 -7.64 16.12
CA ALA A 44 1.90 -6.25 15.94
C ALA A 44 1.10 -5.37 16.91
N THR A 45 1.79 -4.50 17.64
CA THR A 45 1.19 -3.46 18.48
C THR A 45 1.76 -2.09 18.11
N TYR A 46 1.02 -1.02 18.34
CA TYR A 46 1.54 0.33 18.11
C TYR A 46 2.61 0.66 19.15
N GLY A 47 3.78 1.14 18.69
CA GLY A 47 4.75 1.82 19.54
C GLY A 47 4.23 3.20 19.97
N VAL A 48 4.93 3.85 20.90
CA VAL A 48 4.53 5.18 21.40
C VAL A 48 4.44 6.21 20.26
N ASP A 49 5.51 6.33 19.47
CA ASP A 49 5.54 7.26 18.34
C ASP A 49 4.56 6.85 17.24
N GLY A 50 4.39 5.54 17.01
CA GLY A 50 3.39 5.02 16.09
C GLY A 50 1.97 5.44 16.44
N GLY A 51 1.59 5.35 17.71
CA GLY A 51 0.28 5.77 18.18
C GLY A 51 0.06 7.29 18.18
N LEU A 52 1.13 8.09 18.28
CA LEU A 52 1.04 9.56 18.32
C LEU A 52 1.12 10.22 16.94
N PHE A 53 1.98 9.71 16.06
CA PHE A 53 2.33 10.37 14.81
C PHE A 53 1.92 9.59 13.56
N GLY A 54 1.79 8.26 13.67
CA GLY A 54 1.48 7.37 12.56
C GLY A 54 2.61 7.27 11.52
N HIS A 55 2.56 6.23 10.68
CA HIS A 55 3.62 5.92 9.73
C HIS A 55 3.83 6.99 8.64
N LEU A 56 2.84 7.82 8.31
CA LEU A 56 2.99 8.86 7.27
C LEU A 56 3.97 9.95 7.70
N MET A 57 3.81 10.47 8.93
CA MET A 57 4.69 11.49 9.49
C MET A 57 6.08 10.91 9.72
N ILE A 58 6.13 9.74 10.38
CA ILE A 58 7.36 8.99 10.65
C ILE A 58 8.12 8.72 9.34
N GLY A 59 7.43 8.26 8.29
CA GLY A 59 8.03 8.00 6.98
C GLY A 59 8.62 9.26 6.35
N CYS A 60 7.93 10.40 6.43
CA CYS A 60 8.46 11.68 5.98
C CYS A 60 9.72 12.11 6.74
N GLU A 61 9.78 11.87 8.06
CA GLU A 61 10.96 12.16 8.89
C GLU A 61 12.13 11.22 8.54
N MET A 62 11.88 9.93 8.39
CA MET A 62 12.88 8.93 7.98
C MET A 62 13.54 9.30 6.65
N ILE A 63 12.74 9.68 5.65
CA ILE A 63 13.27 10.11 4.34
C ILE A 63 14.05 11.43 4.43
N THR A 64 13.59 12.38 5.26
CA THR A 64 14.31 13.64 5.47
C THR A 64 15.69 13.38 6.07
N LYS A 65 15.76 12.57 7.13
CA LYS A 65 17.02 12.21 7.80
C LYS A 65 17.96 11.45 6.86
N ALA A 66 17.45 10.50 6.08
CA ALA A 66 18.27 9.77 5.11
C ALA A 66 18.85 10.71 4.03
N ALA A 67 18.08 11.68 3.54
CA ALA A 67 18.57 12.67 2.58
C ALA A 67 19.67 13.57 3.18
N GLU A 68 19.55 13.97 4.44
CA GLU A 68 20.58 14.71 5.16
C GLU A 68 21.88 13.91 5.33
N GLU A 69 21.77 12.60 5.62
CA GLU A 69 22.93 11.70 5.78
C GLU A 69 23.66 11.42 4.46
N ILE A 70 22.92 11.26 3.35
CA ILE A 70 23.50 11.05 2.02
C ILE A 70 24.20 12.33 1.53
N GLY A 71 23.60 13.49 1.79
CA GLY A 71 24.03 14.77 1.22
C GLY A 71 23.71 14.89 -0.28
N ASP A 72 23.64 16.12 -0.77
CA ASP A 72 23.47 16.42 -2.22
C ASP A 72 22.19 15.83 -2.87
N VAL A 73 21.13 15.62 -2.08
CA VAL A 73 19.80 15.25 -2.61
C VAL A 73 19.07 16.52 -3.07
N ASP A 74 18.51 16.49 -4.27
CA ASP A 74 17.74 17.62 -4.80
C ASP A 74 16.51 17.91 -3.90
N ALA A 75 16.33 19.19 -3.58
CA ALA A 75 15.30 19.61 -2.64
C ALA A 75 13.87 19.46 -3.19
N GLU A 76 13.69 19.52 -4.51
CA GLU A 76 12.40 19.29 -5.17
C GLU A 76 12.08 17.79 -5.21
N GLU A 77 13.04 16.94 -5.57
CA GLU A 77 12.86 15.48 -5.55
C GLU A 77 12.47 14.98 -4.14
N LEU A 78 13.16 15.46 -3.10
CA LEU A 78 12.82 15.15 -1.71
C LEU A 78 11.43 15.64 -1.33
N ARG A 79 11.03 16.85 -1.76
CA ARG A 79 9.70 17.41 -1.51
C ARG A 79 8.61 16.55 -2.14
N LEU A 80 8.78 16.14 -3.40
CA LEU A 80 7.80 15.33 -4.11
C LEU A 80 7.70 13.92 -3.54
N LEU A 81 8.81 13.29 -3.15
CA LEU A 81 8.80 11.99 -2.49
C LEU A 81 8.08 12.03 -1.14
N LYS A 82 8.34 13.07 -0.33
CA LYS A 82 7.60 13.28 0.93
C LYS A 82 6.12 13.51 0.68
N HIS A 83 5.75 14.23 -0.38
CA HIS A 83 4.35 14.43 -0.75
C HIS A 83 3.67 13.11 -1.15
N MET A 84 4.36 12.23 -1.87
CA MET A 84 3.86 10.89 -2.16
C MET A 84 3.56 10.11 -0.88
N ILE A 85 4.49 10.07 0.08
CA ILE A 85 4.30 9.41 1.37
C ILE A 85 3.13 10.05 2.13
N ALA A 86 3.13 11.37 2.30
CA ALA A 86 2.13 12.09 3.09
C ALA A 86 0.70 11.99 2.55
N SER A 87 0.53 11.69 1.26
CA SER A 87 -0.77 11.73 0.58
C SER A 87 -1.30 10.40 0.07
N HIS A 88 -0.56 9.30 0.18
CA HIS A 88 -0.93 8.04 -0.48
C HIS A 88 -2.24 7.41 0.04
N HIS A 89 -2.71 7.75 1.24
CA HIS A 89 -4.05 7.38 1.74
C HIS A 89 -5.20 8.10 1.00
N GLY A 90 -4.92 9.09 0.15
CA GLY A 90 -5.88 9.73 -0.75
C GLY A 90 -6.68 10.87 -0.11
N THR A 91 -7.38 10.61 0.99
CA THR A 91 -8.20 11.63 1.68
C THR A 91 -7.84 11.76 3.15
N LEU A 92 -8.12 12.93 3.73
CA LEU A 92 -7.93 13.15 5.17
C LEU A 92 -8.83 12.24 6.02
N GLU A 93 -10.01 11.86 5.50
CA GLU A 93 -10.94 10.93 6.15
C GLU A 93 -10.36 9.52 6.26
N PHE A 94 -9.48 9.14 5.33
CA PHE A 94 -8.73 7.88 5.37
C PHE A 94 -7.34 8.04 6.01
N GLY A 95 -7.10 9.13 6.73
CA GLY A 95 -5.90 9.35 7.52
C GLY A 95 -4.70 9.89 6.74
N ALA A 96 -4.89 10.40 5.52
CA ALA A 96 -3.82 11.11 4.80
C ALA A 96 -3.44 12.41 5.51
N LEU A 97 -2.18 12.83 5.43
CA LEU A 97 -1.74 14.17 5.88
C LEU A 97 -2.00 15.25 4.83
N ALA A 98 -2.03 14.86 3.55
CA ALA A 98 -2.34 15.71 2.42
C ALA A 98 -3.15 14.92 1.37
N LYS A 99 -3.80 15.62 0.43
CA LYS A 99 -4.42 14.96 -0.73
C LYS A 99 -3.39 14.77 -1.84
N PRO A 100 -3.47 13.69 -2.64
CA PRO A 100 -2.64 13.55 -3.83
C PRO A 100 -2.81 14.76 -4.74
N ALA A 101 -1.69 15.39 -5.09
CA ALA A 101 -1.67 16.66 -5.83
C ALA A 101 -0.72 16.62 -7.03
N ILE A 102 -0.09 15.47 -7.27
CA ILE A 102 0.75 15.19 -8.43
C ILE A 102 0.33 13.84 -9.03
N PRO A 103 0.52 13.62 -10.34
CA PRO A 103 0.12 12.38 -11.01
C PRO A 103 0.66 11.12 -10.32
N GLU A 104 1.91 11.13 -9.87
CA GLU A 104 2.57 10.00 -9.21
C GLU A 104 1.88 9.64 -7.89
N ALA A 105 1.53 10.64 -7.07
CA ALA A 105 0.83 10.42 -5.81
C ALA A 105 -0.59 9.87 -6.03
N THR A 106 -1.28 10.35 -7.08
CA THR A 106 -2.60 9.82 -7.44
C THR A 106 -2.50 8.36 -7.89
N VAL A 107 -1.52 8.04 -8.74
CA VAL A 107 -1.29 6.66 -9.18
C VAL A 107 -0.90 5.76 -8.01
N LEU A 108 -0.04 6.22 -7.11
CA LEU A 108 0.33 5.47 -5.90
C LEU A 108 -0.91 5.15 -5.06
N ASN A 109 -1.75 6.14 -4.74
CA ASN A 109 -2.99 5.92 -3.98
C ASN A 109 -3.89 4.86 -4.63
N LEU A 110 -4.04 4.91 -5.96
CA LEU A 110 -4.85 3.94 -6.70
C LEU A 110 -4.23 2.54 -6.64
N ILE A 111 -2.92 2.42 -6.82
CA ILE A 111 -2.21 1.14 -6.74
C ILE A 111 -2.32 0.54 -5.34
N ASP A 112 -2.14 1.35 -4.29
CA ASP A 112 -2.28 0.94 -2.90
C ASP A 112 -3.71 0.44 -2.59
N THR A 113 -4.71 1.20 -3.04
CA THR A 113 -6.12 0.79 -2.91
C THR A 113 -6.42 -0.52 -3.63
N ILE A 114 -5.86 -0.72 -4.84
CA ILE A 114 -6.00 -1.97 -5.59
C ILE A 114 -5.35 -3.12 -4.82
N ASP A 115 -4.11 -2.95 -4.35
CA ASP A 115 -3.35 -3.98 -3.63
C ASP A 115 -4.10 -4.42 -2.36
N ALA A 116 -4.55 -3.45 -1.55
CA ALA A 116 -5.33 -3.70 -0.34
C ALA A 116 -6.65 -4.43 -0.62
N ARG A 117 -7.40 -4.03 -1.66
CA ARG A 117 -8.66 -4.69 -2.03
C ARG A 117 -8.43 -6.09 -2.59
N MET A 118 -7.42 -6.28 -3.42
CA MET A 118 -7.10 -7.60 -3.99
C MET A 118 -6.64 -8.56 -2.91
N PHE A 119 -5.85 -8.10 -1.93
CA PHE A 119 -5.50 -8.90 -0.76
C PHE A 119 -6.74 -9.39 0.02
N ILE A 120 -7.75 -8.54 0.20
CA ILE A 120 -9.02 -8.94 0.83
C ILE A 120 -9.73 -10.00 -0.04
N TYR A 121 -9.83 -9.80 -1.35
CA TYR A 121 -10.43 -10.81 -2.25
C TYR A 121 -9.71 -12.16 -2.16
N GLU A 122 -8.38 -12.17 -2.22
CA GLU A 122 -7.58 -13.39 -2.10
C GLU A 122 -7.83 -14.11 -0.78
N ARG A 123 -7.87 -13.36 0.34
CA ARG A 123 -8.11 -13.92 1.67
C ARG A 123 -9.52 -14.49 1.81
N GLU A 124 -10.54 -13.71 1.46
CA GLU A 124 -11.95 -14.06 1.72
C GLU A 124 -12.49 -15.12 0.76
N LEU A 125 -12.01 -15.15 -0.48
CA LEU A 125 -12.47 -16.14 -1.47
C LEU A 125 -11.74 -17.49 -1.34
N LYS A 126 -10.62 -17.57 -0.63
CA LYS A 126 -9.86 -18.80 -0.34
C LYS A 126 -10.62 -19.68 0.66
N GLY A 127 -11.66 -20.35 0.18
CA GLY A 127 -12.52 -21.25 0.98
C GLY A 127 -13.99 -21.24 0.60
N ILE A 128 -14.43 -20.27 -0.19
CA ILE A 128 -15.78 -20.20 -0.77
C ILE A 128 -15.84 -21.12 -1.98
N GLN A 129 -16.92 -21.84 -2.29
CA GLN A 129 -16.95 -22.64 -3.53
C GLN A 129 -17.23 -21.76 -4.77
N PRO A 130 -16.77 -22.14 -5.97
CA PRO A 130 -17.14 -21.44 -7.20
C PRO A 130 -18.67 -21.32 -7.34
N GLY A 131 -19.15 -20.11 -7.58
CA GLY A 131 -20.58 -19.81 -7.66
C GLY A 131 -21.24 -19.42 -6.33
N GLU A 132 -20.52 -19.44 -5.21
CA GLU A 132 -21.02 -19.02 -3.90
C GLU A 132 -20.58 -17.59 -3.53
N MET A 133 -21.18 -17.06 -2.46
CA MET A 133 -20.88 -15.75 -1.92
C MET A 133 -20.32 -15.85 -0.49
N THR A 134 -19.47 -14.92 -0.11
CA THR A 134 -19.08 -14.70 1.28
C THR A 134 -20.23 -14.08 2.09
N ASN A 135 -20.06 -14.05 3.41
CA ASN A 135 -20.76 -13.07 4.25
C ASN A 135 -20.27 -11.64 3.94
N PRO A 136 -20.98 -10.58 4.39
CA PRO A 136 -20.52 -9.21 4.26
C PRO A 136 -19.09 -8.99 4.76
N VAL A 137 -18.23 -8.39 3.94
CA VAL A 137 -16.82 -8.16 4.28
C VAL A 137 -16.63 -6.69 4.66
N PHE A 138 -16.26 -6.43 5.91
CA PHE A 138 -16.12 -5.07 6.46
C PHE A 138 -15.17 -4.18 5.63
N GLY A 139 -14.01 -4.69 5.22
CA GLY A 139 -13.03 -3.95 4.42
C GLY A 139 -13.43 -3.70 2.96
N MET A 140 -14.64 -4.12 2.56
CA MET A 140 -15.21 -3.97 1.22
C MET A 140 -16.58 -3.27 1.29
N ASP A 141 -16.72 -2.28 2.16
CA ASP A 141 -17.97 -1.55 2.38
C ASP A 141 -19.14 -2.47 2.78
N ASN A 142 -18.84 -3.53 3.52
CA ASN A 142 -19.78 -4.61 3.88
C ASN A 142 -20.41 -5.32 2.67
N THR A 143 -19.71 -5.37 1.53
CA THR A 143 -20.15 -6.10 0.35
C THR A 143 -19.93 -7.61 0.53
N CYS A 144 -20.90 -8.42 0.10
CA CYS A 144 -20.70 -9.86 -0.08
C CYS A 144 -19.92 -10.11 -1.38
N LEU A 145 -18.83 -10.87 -1.31
CA LEU A 145 -17.97 -11.15 -2.44
C LEU A 145 -18.40 -12.46 -3.11
N TYR A 146 -18.43 -12.49 -4.44
CA TYR A 146 -18.82 -13.66 -5.23
C TYR A 146 -17.58 -14.39 -5.76
N ARG A 147 -17.48 -15.71 -5.55
CA ARG A 147 -16.41 -16.52 -6.14
C ARG A 147 -16.78 -16.87 -7.59
N SER A 148 -16.30 -16.05 -8.53
CA SER A 148 -16.45 -16.31 -9.97
C SER A 148 -15.82 -17.64 -10.36
N PRO A 149 -16.55 -18.55 -11.04
CA PRO A 149 -15.99 -19.79 -11.58
C PRO A 149 -14.93 -19.57 -12.67
N LEU A 150 -14.81 -18.35 -13.19
CA LEU A 150 -13.80 -17.97 -14.20
C LEU A 150 -12.46 -17.57 -13.58
N CYS A 151 -12.41 -17.33 -12.27
CA CYS A 151 -11.19 -16.94 -11.59
C CYS A 151 -10.40 -18.18 -11.18
N HIS A 152 -9.10 -18.20 -11.46
CA HIS A 152 -8.22 -19.21 -10.93
C HIS A 152 -7.81 -18.81 -9.51
N ILE A 153 -8.50 -19.37 -8.51
CA ILE A 153 -8.13 -19.29 -7.11
C ILE A 153 -7.83 -20.73 -6.68
N PRO A 154 -6.60 -21.06 -6.26
CA PRO A 154 -6.24 -22.41 -5.81
C PRO A 154 -7.22 -22.88 -4.73
N ASP A 155 -7.71 -24.12 -4.84
CA ASP A 155 -8.65 -24.63 -3.85
C ASP A 155 -7.96 -24.92 -2.53
N ALA A 156 -8.69 -24.80 -1.42
CA ALA A 156 -8.17 -25.11 -0.09
C ALA A 156 -7.70 -26.58 0.04
N THR A 157 -8.12 -27.46 -0.87
CA THR A 157 -7.71 -28.87 -0.96
C THR A 157 -6.34 -29.06 -1.59
N ASP A 158 -5.84 -28.11 -2.39
CA ASP A 158 -4.56 -28.23 -3.11
C ASP A 158 -3.34 -27.96 -2.22
N VAL A 159 -3.55 -27.47 -0.99
CA VAL A 159 -2.48 -27.14 -0.03
C VAL A 159 -2.07 -28.35 0.84
N LYS A 160 -2.76 -29.50 0.72
CA LYS A 160 -2.48 -30.69 1.55
C LYS A 160 -1.39 -31.62 0.99
N ASP A 161 -0.88 -31.36 -0.22
CA ASP A 161 0.05 -32.28 -0.90
C ASP A 161 1.54 -31.85 -0.87
N GLU A 162 1.91 -30.84 -0.08
CA GLU A 162 3.32 -30.40 0.10
C GLU A 162 3.85 -30.49 1.55
N GLN A 163 3.56 -31.60 2.26
CA GLN A 163 4.29 -31.98 3.49
C GLN A 163 5.01 -33.32 3.35
#